data_AF-A0A840V9B6-F1
#
_entry.id   AF-A0A840V9B6-F1
#
_cell.length_a   1.000
_cell.length_b   1.000
_cell.length_c   1.000
_cell.angle_alpha   90.00
_cell.angle_beta   90.00
_cell.angle_gamma   90.00
#
_symmetry.space_group_name_H-M   'P 1'
#
loop_
_entity.id
_entity.type
_entity.pdbx_description
1 polymer ?
#
loop_
_entity_poly.entity_id
_entity_poly.type
_entity_poly.pdbx_seq_one_letter_code
_entity_poly.pdbx_strand_id
1 'polypeptide(L)'
;MTARLWISLFLGLVSLACPALAQVTVDIRLEKRNYLAGESIPLSVTVTNLSGQELAFQGTTETNWIDFMVNSTRGVPLTPLAKPAFGAVRIPTGKALTRTIDLAQLYALDDLGNFSVYAIVRLPGQGTNGFQSNRHLFTVNTSQPYWKQVVGAPGKRGGQNEFRLIQYNNTGKNQLYAQLADARTGKILRTHYLGDVLMLRKPSVTIDSSLNMHVLFMMSPKFWGHATIAPDGRFLGRELYQPAGGDPVLAQMTDGSIKTLGGILYDRKAAEEARKATRKASDRPAFLYE
;
A
#
# COMPACT_ATOMS: atom_id res chain seq x y z
N MET A 1 18.37 40.63 77.36
CA MET A 1 18.40 41.25 76.01
C MET A 1 19.15 40.31 75.08
N THR A 2 18.64 40.18 73.84
CA THR A 2 19.25 39.57 72.62
C THR A 2 19.56 38.06 72.61
N ALA A 3 19.32 37.26 71.57
CA ALA A 3 18.48 37.31 70.37
C ALA A 3 18.55 35.90 69.73
N ARG A 4 17.46 35.46 69.09
CA ARG A 4 17.29 34.16 68.41
C ARG A 4 18.14 34.06 67.13
N LEU A 5 18.65 32.87 66.83
CA LEU A 5 19.16 32.52 65.49
C LEU A 5 18.28 31.39 64.92
N TRP A 6 17.52 31.68 63.87
CA TRP A 6 16.77 30.71 63.08
C TRP A 6 17.55 30.40 61.80
N ILE A 7 17.79 29.12 61.54
CA ILE A 7 18.42 28.62 60.31
C ILE A 7 17.29 28.35 59.31
N SER A 8 17.20 29.18 58.27
CA SER A 8 16.33 28.93 57.11
C SER A 8 17.13 28.25 56.00
N LEU A 9 16.79 26.99 55.72
CA LEU A 9 17.31 26.20 54.60
C LEU A 9 16.51 26.56 53.33
N PHE A 10 17.13 27.31 52.41
CA PHE A 10 16.58 27.58 51.09
C PHE A 10 16.83 26.37 50.17
N LEU A 11 15.80 25.53 49.98
CA LEU A 11 15.83 24.44 49.01
C LEU A 11 15.43 25.00 47.63
N GLY A 12 16.42 25.23 46.77
CA GLY A 12 16.23 25.67 45.39
C GLY A 12 15.54 24.59 44.56
N LEU A 13 14.28 24.84 44.20
CA LEU A 13 13.50 24.04 43.27
C LEU A 13 14.02 24.29 41.85
N VAL A 14 14.98 23.49 41.40
CA VAL A 14 15.37 23.43 39.99
C VAL A 14 14.22 22.77 39.23
N SER A 15 13.34 23.58 38.66
CA SER A 15 12.33 23.12 37.71
C SER A 15 13.04 22.65 36.44
N LEU A 16 13.13 21.34 36.26
CA LEU A 16 13.41 20.75 34.95
C LEU A 16 12.29 21.19 33.99
N ALA A 17 12.55 22.24 33.21
CA ALA A 17 11.78 22.56 32.02
C ALA A 17 12.00 21.42 31.01
N CYS A 18 11.10 20.43 31.02
CA CYS A 18 11.06 19.40 30.00
C CYS A 18 10.74 20.10 28.66
N PRO A 19 11.62 20.06 27.64
CA PRO A 19 11.33 20.70 26.37
C PRO A 19 10.12 20.01 25.74
N ALA A 20 9.12 20.82 25.38
CA ALA A 20 7.81 20.45 24.88
C ALA A 20 7.85 19.82 23.46
N LEU A 21 8.54 18.70 23.29
CA LEU A 21 8.48 17.86 22.08
C LEU A 21 7.20 17.00 22.03
N ALA A 22 6.35 17.04 23.06
CA ALA A 22 5.26 16.08 23.26
C ALA A 22 3.88 16.52 22.71
N GLN A 23 3.76 17.72 22.14
CA GLN A 23 2.44 18.30 21.83
C GLN A 23 1.89 17.88 20.46
N VAL A 24 2.73 17.46 19.52
CA VAL A 24 2.30 16.94 18.22
C VAL A 24 3.18 15.76 17.83
N THR A 25 2.55 14.61 17.59
CA THR A 25 3.26 13.39 17.20
C THR A 25 2.94 13.08 15.74
N VAL A 26 3.99 12.79 14.96
CA VAL A 26 3.87 12.37 13.56
C VAL A 26 4.43 10.96 13.43
N ASP A 27 3.60 10.04 12.92
CA ASP A 27 3.99 8.66 12.63
C ASP A 27 3.69 8.38 11.16
N ILE A 28 4.59 7.67 10.48
CA ILE A 28 4.36 7.16 9.15
C ILE A 28 4.43 5.64 9.14
N ARG A 29 3.71 4.99 8.22
CA ARG A 29 3.72 3.54 8.02
C ARG A 29 3.61 3.16 6.55
N LEU A 30 4.40 2.18 6.15
CA LEU A 30 4.29 1.49 4.87
C LEU A 30 3.67 0.11 5.10
N GLU A 31 2.90 -0.37 4.13
CA GLU A 31 2.29 -1.71 4.20
C GLU A 31 3.32 -2.84 4.12
N LYS A 32 4.43 -2.60 3.41
CA LYS A 32 5.51 -3.58 3.25
C LYS A 32 6.86 -2.89 3.11
N ARG A 33 7.93 -3.69 3.13
CA ARG A 33 9.31 -3.21 2.98
C ARG A 33 9.91 -3.45 1.61
N ASN A 34 9.38 -4.40 0.85
CA ASN A 34 9.87 -4.74 -0.49
C ASN A 34 8.78 -4.50 -1.51
N TYR A 35 9.05 -3.65 -2.49
CA TYR A 35 8.18 -3.31 -3.61
C TYR A 35 8.86 -3.69 -4.92
N LEU A 36 8.08 -3.96 -5.96
CA LEU A 36 8.60 -4.05 -7.32
C LEU A 36 8.54 -2.67 -7.99
N ALA A 37 9.44 -2.43 -8.93
CA ALA A 37 9.42 -1.23 -9.75
C ALA A 37 8.03 -1.05 -10.43
N GLY A 38 7.51 0.18 -10.42
CA GLY A 38 6.16 0.51 -10.91
C GLY A 38 5.00 0.07 -10.03
N GLU A 39 5.26 -0.55 -8.86
CA GLU A 39 4.22 -0.89 -7.91
C GLU A 39 3.78 0.34 -7.09
N SER A 40 2.50 0.39 -6.72
CA SER A 40 1.99 1.40 -5.79
C SER A 40 2.63 1.23 -4.40
N ILE A 41 3.03 2.36 -3.79
CA ILE A 41 3.69 2.40 -2.48
C ILE A 41 2.84 3.25 -1.54
N PRO A 42 1.77 2.67 -0.96
CA PRO A 42 0.90 3.39 -0.03
C PRO A 42 1.66 3.69 1.27
N LEU A 43 1.76 4.98 1.58
CA LEU A 43 2.31 5.53 2.82
C LEU A 43 1.19 6.19 3.61
N SER A 44 0.92 5.67 4.80
CA SER A 44 0.01 6.28 5.77
C SER A 44 0.79 7.23 6.69
N VAL A 45 0.31 8.45 6.84
CA VAL A 45 0.79 9.44 7.81
C VAL A 45 -0.28 9.65 8.86
N THR A 46 0.10 9.60 10.13
CA THR A 46 -0.76 9.86 11.27
C THR A 46 -0.22 11.05 12.03
N VAL A 47 -1.05 12.09 12.18
CA VAL A 47 -0.73 13.29 12.96
C VAL A 47 -1.64 13.32 14.19
N THR A 48 -1.05 13.26 15.38
CA THR A 48 -1.77 13.25 16.65
C THR A 48 -1.58 14.59 17.36
N ASN A 49 -2.70 15.23 17.70
CA ASN A 49 -2.71 16.50 18.39
C ASN A 49 -2.82 16.31 19.92
N LEU A 50 -1.77 16.68 20.64
CA LEU A 50 -1.68 16.69 22.10
C LEU A 50 -1.38 18.11 22.65
N SER A 51 -1.64 19.17 21.86
CA SER A 51 -1.22 20.55 22.16
C SER A 51 -2.15 21.31 23.11
N GLY A 52 -3.28 20.72 23.49
CA GLY A 52 -4.31 21.39 24.29
C GLY A 52 -5.24 22.29 23.48
N GLN A 53 -4.94 22.60 22.21
CA GLN A 53 -5.75 23.44 21.32
C GLN A 53 -6.02 22.78 19.97
N GLU A 54 -7.08 23.19 19.28
CA GLU A 54 -7.35 22.73 17.92
C GLU A 54 -6.24 23.17 16.96
N LEU A 55 -5.73 22.23 16.16
CA LEU A 55 -4.78 22.52 15.10
C LEU A 55 -5.54 22.67 13.77
N ALA A 56 -5.53 23.88 13.21
CA ALA A 56 -6.18 24.20 11.95
C ALA A 56 -5.13 24.34 10.82
N PHE A 57 -4.85 23.25 10.12
CA PHE A 57 -3.96 23.24 8.98
C PHE A 57 -4.65 23.75 7.71
N GLN A 58 -3.91 24.53 6.93
CA GLN A 58 -4.35 25.05 5.64
C GLN A 58 -3.32 24.63 4.58
N GLY A 59 -3.66 23.63 3.78
CA GLY A 59 -2.88 23.26 2.60
C GLY A 59 -3.43 23.96 1.37
N THR A 60 -2.58 24.70 0.66
CA THR A 60 -2.87 25.20 -0.69
C THR A 60 -2.10 24.37 -1.72
N THR A 61 -2.35 24.60 -3.01
CA THR A 61 -1.53 24.03 -4.09
C THR A 61 -0.06 24.45 -4.02
N GLU A 62 0.24 25.57 -3.39
CA GLU A 62 1.60 26.12 -3.28
C GLU A 62 2.29 25.71 -1.98
N THR A 63 1.54 25.67 -0.87
CA THR A 63 2.04 25.42 0.49
C THR A 63 1.35 24.21 1.10
N ASN A 64 2.10 23.11 1.19
CA ASN A 64 1.67 21.92 1.92
C ASN A 64 2.14 21.97 3.37
N TRP A 65 1.23 21.56 4.27
CA TRP A 65 1.53 21.40 5.68
C TRP A 65 2.14 20.03 6.01
N ILE A 66 2.14 19.08 5.06
CA ILE A 66 2.92 17.83 5.12
C ILE A 66 3.82 17.75 3.89
N ASP A 67 5.13 17.63 4.13
CA ASP A 67 6.10 17.24 3.12
C ASP A 67 6.63 15.84 3.40
N PHE A 68 7.01 15.13 2.34
CA PHE A 68 7.71 13.86 2.42
C PHE A 68 9.14 14.06 1.98
N MET A 69 10.09 13.44 2.65
CA MET A 69 11.48 13.44 2.26
C MET A 69 11.86 12.00 1.92
N VAL A 70 12.09 11.73 0.64
CA VAL A 70 12.53 10.42 0.16
C VAL A 70 14.00 10.52 -0.21
N ASN A 71 14.82 9.67 0.40
CA ASN A 71 16.26 9.62 0.14
C ASN A 71 16.62 8.27 -0.46
N SER A 72 17.54 8.27 -1.42
CA SER A 72 18.19 7.05 -1.91
C SER A 72 19.16 6.47 -0.87
N THR A 73 19.70 5.29 -1.15
CA THR A 73 20.64 4.57 -0.27
C THR A 73 21.90 5.38 0.03
N ARG A 74 22.27 6.29 -0.86
CA ARG A 74 23.42 7.20 -0.71
C ARG A 74 23.10 8.45 0.13
N GLY A 75 21.90 8.52 0.73
CA GLY A 75 21.42 9.68 1.47
C GLY A 75 21.02 10.86 0.58
N VAL A 76 21.04 10.70 -0.75
CA VAL A 76 20.69 11.76 -1.70
C VAL A 76 19.17 11.91 -1.73
N PRO A 77 18.63 13.12 -1.46
CA PRO A 77 17.20 13.38 -1.53
C PRO A 77 16.71 13.33 -2.97
N LEU A 78 15.57 12.68 -3.19
CA LEU A 78 14.89 12.65 -4.48
C LEU A 78 14.05 13.91 -4.65
N THR A 79 13.99 14.42 -5.89
CA THR A 79 13.10 15.51 -6.25
C THR A 79 11.67 14.99 -6.43
N PRO A 80 10.67 15.58 -5.76
CA PRO A 80 9.27 15.23 -5.99
C PRO A 80 8.84 15.60 -7.41
N LEU A 81 8.13 14.69 -8.08
CA LEU A 81 7.49 14.92 -9.38
C LEU A 81 6.18 15.72 -9.23
N ALA A 82 5.52 15.57 -8.08
CA ALA A 82 4.26 16.21 -7.77
C ALA A 82 4.18 16.54 -6.27
N LYS A 83 3.35 17.53 -5.94
CA LYS A 83 3.04 17.88 -4.55
C LYS A 83 1.72 17.21 -4.13
N PRO A 84 1.67 16.49 -3.01
CA PRO A 84 0.42 15.92 -2.51
C PRO A 84 -0.50 17.04 -2.01
N ALA A 85 -1.77 17.07 -2.42
CA ALA A 85 -2.72 18.07 -1.94
C ALA A 85 -3.48 17.56 -0.71
N PHE A 86 -3.16 18.09 0.48
CA PHE A 86 -3.81 17.69 1.74
C PHE A 86 -5.00 18.57 2.15
N GLY A 87 -5.21 19.69 1.47
CA GLY A 87 -6.31 20.63 1.72
C GLY A 87 -6.32 21.20 3.14
N ALA A 88 -7.42 21.88 3.48
CA ALA A 88 -7.68 22.38 4.82
C ALA A 88 -8.13 21.23 5.74
N VAL A 89 -7.56 21.16 6.95
CA VAL A 89 -7.92 20.14 7.93
C VAL A 89 -7.87 20.69 9.35
N ARG A 90 -8.79 20.26 10.19
CA ARG A 90 -8.80 20.58 11.62
C ARG A 90 -8.61 19.30 12.43
N ILE A 91 -7.68 19.32 13.36
CA ILE A 91 -7.41 18.21 14.28
C ILE A 91 -7.72 18.69 15.69
N PRO A 92 -8.84 18.27 16.30
CA PRO A 92 -9.16 18.62 17.68
C PRO A 92 -8.11 18.09 18.68
N THR A 93 -8.04 18.71 19.85
CA THR A 93 -7.19 18.25 20.95
C THR A 93 -7.47 16.78 21.30
N GLY A 94 -6.42 15.98 21.47
CA GLY A 94 -6.51 14.56 21.80
C GLY A 94 -6.96 13.66 20.65
N LYS A 95 -7.06 14.18 19.43
CA LYS A 95 -7.43 13.41 18.23
C LYS A 95 -6.25 13.20 17.30
N ALA A 96 -6.37 12.19 16.45
CA ALA A 96 -5.41 11.88 15.39
C ALA A 96 -6.09 11.92 14.02
N LEU A 97 -5.34 12.33 13.01
CA LEU A 97 -5.73 12.28 11.61
C LEU A 97 -4.78 11.34 10.86
N THR A 98 -5.32 10.39 10.11
CA THR A 98 -4.54 9.53 9.22
C THR A 98 -4.86 9.85 7.76
N ARG A 99 -3.82 10.01 6.93
CA ARG A 99 -3.92 10.20 5.48
C ARG A 99 -3.00 9.22 4.77
N THR A 100 -3.50 8.57 3.72
CA THR A 100 -2.70 7.66 2.89
C THR A 100 -2.45 8.31 1.53
N ILE A 101 -1.20 8.25 1.08
CA ILE A 101 -0.76 8.71 -0.24
C ILE A 101 0.05 7.61 -0.92
N ASP A 102 0.16 7.67 -2.25
CA ASP A 102 1.01 6.76 -3.01
C ASP A 102 2.35 7.43 -3.34
N LEU A 103 3.44 6.96 -2.73
CA LEU A 103 4.78 7.53 -2.96
C LEU A 103 5.25 7.36 -4.40
N ALA A 104 4.84 6.29 -5.09
CA ALA A 104 5.22 6.05 -6.48
C ALA A 104 4.60 7.06 -7.46
N GLN A 105 3.57 7.82 -7.03
CA GLN A 105 2.99 8.91 -7.82
C GLN A 105 3.69 10.25 -7.56
N LEU A 106 4.38 10.39 -6.43
CA LEU A 106 5.04 11.63 -6.02
C LEU A 106 6.53 11.64 -6.33
N TYR A 107 7.17 10.47 -6.44
CA TYR A 107 8.61 10.33 -6.66
C TYR A 107 8.89 9.36 -7.80
N ALA A 108 9.91 9.68 -8.60
CA ALA A 108 10.48 8.73 -9.55
C ALA A 108 11.26 7.66 -8.77
N LEU A 109 10.60 6.53 -8.50
CA LEU A 109 11.18 5.37 -7.84
C LEU A 109 11.55 4.28 -8.87
N ASP A 110 11.95 4.75 -10.06
CA ASP A 110 12.31 3.92 -11.21
C ASP A 110 13.66 3.23 -10.97
N ASP A 111 14.54 3.87 -10.19
CA ASP A 111 15.84 3.34 -9.81
C ASP A 111 15.69 2.22 -8.78
N LEU A 112 16.26 1.07 -9.08
CA LEU A 112 16.29 -0.07 -8.17
C LEU A 112 17.20 0.24 -6.97
N GLY A 113 16.75 -0.11 -5.77
CA GLY A 113 17.57 0.02 -4.58
C GLY A 113 16.80 0.30 -3.30
N ASN A 114 17.55 0.70 -2.28
CA ASN A 114 17.02 0.99 -0.96
C ASN A 114 16.73 2.48 -0.82
N PHE A 115 15.59 2.79 -0.22
CA PHE A 115 15.12 4.13 0.02
C PHE A 115 14.76 4.32 1.48
N SER A 116 14.79 5.56 1.94
CA SER A 116 14.24 5.96 3.22
C SER A 116 13.23 7.06 3.03
N VAL A 117 12.11 7.00 3.73
CA VAL A 117 11.11 8.05 3.76
C VAL A 117 10.83 8.50 5.19
N TYR A 118 10.60 9.80 5.36
CA TYR A 118 10.02 10.39 6.56
C TYR A 118 9.15 11.59 6.16
N ALA A 119 8.20 11.96 7.00
CA ALA A 119 7.34 13.13 6.81
C ALA A 119 7.81 14.30 7.70
N ILE A 120 7.55 15.51 7.23
CA ILE A 120 7.72 16.76 7.97
C ILE A 120 6.36 17.45 8.00
N VAL A 121 5.82 17.66 9.19
CA VAL A 121 4.54 18.37 9.40
C VAL A 121 4.81 19.75 9.95
N ARG A 122 4.35 20.79 9.24
CA ARG A 122 4.49 22.19 9.66
C ARG A 122 3.20 22.69 10.31
N LEU A 123 3.30 23.27 11.49
CA LEU A 123 2.15 23.86 12.15
C LEU A 123 1.74 25.19 11.49
N PRO A 124 0.47 25.59 11.64
CA PRO A 124 0.00 26.90 11.19
C PRO A 124 0.84 28.02 11.81
N GLY A 125 1.33 28.95 10.98
CA GLY A 125 2.17 30.07 11.43
C GLY A 125 3.61 29.71 11.79
N GLN A 126 4.00 28.44 11.71
CA GLN A 126 5.37 27.98 11.90
C GLN A 126 6.12 28.04 10.55
N GLY A 127 7.34 28.58 10.54
CA GLY A 127 8.17 28.71 9.34
C GLY A 127 8.76 27.38 8.86
N THR A 128 10.08 27.32 8.68
CA THR A 128 10.76 26.11 8.16
C THR A 128 10.81 24.95 9.14
N ASN A 129 10.60 25.20 10.43
CA ASN A 129 10.65 24.18 11.48
C ASN A 129 9.35 23.37 11.48
N GLY A 130 9.46 22.05 11.35
CA GLY A 130 8.34 21.12 11.38
C GLY A 130 8.65 19.88 12.22
N PHE A 131 7.59 19.19 12.62
CA PHE A 131 7.65 17.94 13.36
C PHE A 131 7.99 16.80 12.39
N GLN A 132 9.08 16.09 12.68
CA GLN A 132 9.52 14.96 11.87
C GLN A 132 8.88 13.66 12.37
N SER A 133 8.51 12.80 11.44
CA SER A 133 8.07 11.44 11.76
C SER A 133 9.24 10.51 12.08
N ASN A 134 8.91 9.29 12.52
CA ASN A 134 9.80 8.14 12.35
C ASN A 134 10.25 7.98 10.89
N ARG A 135 11.40 7.34 10.69
CA ARG A 135 11.93 7.02 9.35
C ARG A 135 11.61 5.57 8.99
N HIS A 136 11.09 5.36 7.78
CA HIS A 136 10.89 4.02 7.22
C HIS A 136 11.86 3.73 6.09
N LEU A 137 12.45 2.54 6.12
CA LEU A 137 13.30 1.99 5.07
C LEU A 137 12.49 1.00 4.23
N PHE A 138 12.62 1.11 2.92
CA PHE A 138 12.01 0.20 1.96
C PHE A 138 12.92 0.00 0.75
N THR A 139 12.68 -1.07 0.00
CA THR A 139 13.47 -1.46 -1.16
C THR A 139 12.55 -1.59 -2.36
N VAL A 140 12.99 -1.05 -3.50
CA VAL A 140 12.37 -1.25 -4.81
C VAL A 140 13.25 -2.20 -5.62
N ASN A 141 12.70 -3.35 -5.96
CA ASN A 141 13.37 -4.40 -6.69
C ASN A 141 12.77 -4.60 -8.08
N THR A 142 13.45 -5.39 -8.91
CA THR A 142 12.90 -5.94 -10.14
C THR A 142 13.09 -7.46 -10.15
N SER A 143 12.39 -8.14 -11.04
CA SER A 143 12.56 -9.56 -11.27
C SER A 143 12.34 -9.87 -12.75
N GLN A 144 12.92 -10.98 -13.21
CA GLN A 144 12.72 -11.45 -14.57
C GLN A 144 11.26 -11.90 -14.75
N PRO A 145 10.65 -11.63 -15.91
CA PRO A 145 9.29 -12.07 -16.18
C PRO A 145 9.24 -13.60 -16.34
N TYR A 146 8.27 -14.21 -15.65
CA TYR A 146 7.86 -15.60 -15.88
C TYR A 146 7.23 -15.77 -17.27
N TRP A 147 6.48 -14.76 -17.71
CA TRP A 147 5.85 -14.71 -19.02
C TRP A 147 5.80 -13.26 -19.50
N LYS A 148 5.84 -13.04 -20.82
CA LYS A 148 5.69 -11.72 -21.42
C LYS A 148 5.06 -11.77 -22.81
N GLN A 149 4.32 -10.74 -23.18
CA GLN A 149 3.77 -10.58 -24.54
C GLN A 149 3.57 -9.10 -24.88
N VAL A 150 3.93 -8.73 -26.12
CA VAL A 150 3.71 -7.40 -26.67
C VAL A 150 2.29 -7.27 -27.21
N VAL A 151 1.61 -6.17 -26.87
CA VAL A 151 0.26 -5.81 -27.31
C VAL A 151 0.21 -4.36 -27.78
N GLY A 152 -0.81 -4.01 -28.56
CA GLY A 152 -1.07 -2.62 -28.95
C GLY A 152 -1.36 -1.75 -27.73
N ALA A 153 -0.78 -0.56 -27.66
CA ALA A 153 -1.04 0.40 -26.59
C ALA A 153 -2.31 1.23 -26.89
N PRO A 154 -3.32 1.24 -26.00
CA PRO A 154 -4.51 2.08 -26.18
C PRO A 154 -4.15 3.56 -26.29
N GLY A 155 -4.79 4.28 -27.22
CA GLY A 155 -4.65 5.73 -27.36
C GLY A 155 -3.30 6.24 -27.91
N LYS A 156 -2.36 5.35 -28.28
CA LYS A 156 -1.09 5.72 -28.90
C LYS A 156 -0.97 5.07 -30.28
N ARG A 157 -1.06 5.86 -31.35
CA ARG A 157 -0.89 5.36 -32.72
C ARG A 157 0.51 4.75 -32.87
N GLY A 158 0.58 3.44 -33.13
CA GLY A 158 1.84 2.69 -33.23
C GLY A 158 2.54 2.45 -31.89
N GLY A 159 1.91 2.79 -30.76
CA GLY A 159 2.43 2.47 -29.43
C GLY A 159 2.30 0.97 -29.13
N GLN A 160 3.30 0.41 -28.47
CA GLN A 160 3.31 -0.99 -28.05
C GLN A 160 3.59 -1.05 -26.54
N ASN A 161 2.77 -1.83 -25.84
CA ASN A 161 3.00 -2.18 -24.45
C ASN A 161 3.45 -3.65 -24.37
N GLU A 162 4.23 -3.99 -23.35
CA GLU A 162 4.58 -5.36 -23.03
C GLU A 162 3.93 -5.72 -21.70
N PHE A 163 3.01 -6.68 -21.73
CA PHE A 163 2.53 -7.33 -20.53
C PHE A 163 3.57 -8.32 -20.03
N ARG A 164 3.73 -8.38 -18.71
CA ARG A 164 4.66 -9.27 -18.03
C ARG A 164 3.95 -9.89 -16.82
N LEU A 165 4.08 -11.20 -16.67
CA LEU A 165 3.79 -11.87 -15.40
C LEU A 165 5.10 -12.06 -14.67
N ILE A 166 5.22 -11.50 -13.47
CA ILE A 166 6.40 -11.60 -12.62
C ILE A 166 6.11 -12.56 -11.48
N GLN A 167 6.97 -13.56 -11.31
CA GLN A 167 7.06 -14.31 -10.07
C GLN A 167 8.14 -13.67 -9.19
N TYR A 168 7.77 -13.35 -7.96
CA TYR A 168 8.70 -12.78 -6.98
C TYR A 168 8.58 -13.53 -5.66
N ASN A 169 9.72 -13.94 -5.10
CA ASN A 169 9.76 -14.52 -3.77
C ASN A 169 10.03 -13.42 -2.75
N ASN A 170 9.07 -13.17 -1.86
CA ASN A 170 9.19 -12.17 -0.80
C ASN A 170 9.08 -12.87 0.55
N THR A 171 10.19 -12.93 1.28
CA THR A 171 10.25 -13.51 2.64
C THR A 171 9.63 -14.91 2.70
N GLY A 172 9.97 -15.78 1.75
CA GLY A 172 9.52 -17.17 1.70
C GLY A 172 8.15 -17.41 1.07
N LYS A 173 7.43 -16.37 0.65
CA LYS A 173 6.18 -16.50 -0.12
C LYS A 173 6.41 -16.22 -1.59
N ASN A 174 5.95 -17.14 -2.45
CA ASN A 174 5.90 -16.90 -3.88
C ASN A 174 4.66 -16.05 -4.20
N GLN A 175 4.90 -14.93 -4.87
CA GLN A 175 3.90 -13.93 -5.21
C GLN A 175 3.91 -13.71 -6.71
N LEU A 176 2.72 -13.50 -7.28
CA LEU A 176 2.55 -13.10 -8.66
C LEU A 176 2.22 -11.62 -8.75
N TYR A 177 2.81 -10.99 -9.77
CA TYR A 177 2.53 -9.61 -10.13
C TYR A 177 2.29 -9.51 -11.63
N ALA A 178 1.32 -8.70 -12.04
CA ALA A 178 1.20 -8.27 -13.42
C ALA A 178 1.92 -6.94 -13.58
N GLN A 179 2.76 -6.84 -14.60
CA GLN A 179 3.50 -5.63 -14.91
C GLN A 179 3.23 -5.21 -16.36
N LEU A 180 3.00 -3.92 -16.55
CA LEU A 180 2.94 -3.29 -17.86
C LEU A 180 4.22 -2.49 -18.07
N ALA A 181 4.89 -2.68 -19.20
CA ALA A 181 6.02 -1.89 -19.62
C ALA A 181 5.79 -1.30 -21.02
N ASP A 182 6.49 -0.21 -21.33
CA ASP A 182 6.62 0.26 -22.71
C ASP A 182 7.50 -0.72 -23.48
N ALA A 183 6.98 -1.32 -24.56
CA ALA A 183 7.66 -2.43 -25.24
C ALA A 183 8.97 -1.99 -25.92
N ARG A 184 9.10 -0.70 -26.27
CA ARG A 184 10.26 -0.16 -26.98
C ARG A 184 11.38 0.23 -26.03
N THR A 185 11.04 0.89 -24.92
CA THR A 185 12.02 1.40 -23.96
C THR A 185 12.27 0.44 -22.80
N GLY A 186 11.38 -0.54 -22.59
CA GLY A 186 11.40 -1.43 -21.43
C GLY A 186 11.00 -0.75 -20.13
N LYS A 187 10.66 0.55 -20.16
CA LYS A 187 10.26 1.33 -18.98
C LYS A 187 9.02 0.71 -18.37
N ILE A 188 9.10 0.38 -17.09
CA ILE A 188 7.97 -0.14 -16.33
C ILE A 188 6.98 1.00 -16.12
N LEU A 189 5.73 0.78 -16.52
CA LEU A 189 4.65 1.76 -16.42
C LEU A 189 3.79 1.51 -15.18
N ARG A 190 3.55 0.24 -14.85
CA ARG A 190 2.70 -0.15 -13.70
C ARG A 190 2.95 -1.59 -13.29
N THR A 191 2.88 -1.87 -12.00
CA THR A 191 2.94 -3.22 -11.43
C THR A 191 1.82 -3.42 -10.41
N HIS A 192 1.14 -4.55 -10.49
CA HIS A 192 0.03 -4.93 -9.62
C HIS A 192 0.29 -6.28 -8.96
N TYR A 193 0.18 -6.32 -7.63
CA TYR A 193 0.14 -7.58 -6.89
C TYR A 193 -1.13 -8.36 -7.23
N LEU A 194 -0.94 -9.58 -7.75
CA LEU A 194 -2.06 -10.47 -8.10
C LEU A 194 -2.43 -11.40 -6.97
N GLY A 195 -1.48 -11.85 -6.14
CA GLY A 195 -1.73 -12.81 -5.07
C GLY A 195 -0.52 -13.72 -4.77
N ASP A 196 -0.59 -14.42 -3.64
CA ASP A 196 0.30 -15.54 -3.34
C ASP A 196 -0.01 -16.69 -4.32
N VAL A 197 1.03 -17.40 -4.77
CA VAL A 197 0.92 -18.50 -5.74
C VAL A 197 1.58 -19.77 -5.21
N LEU A 198 0.88 -20.89 -5.42
CA LEU A 198 1.40 -22.23 -5.20
C LEU A 198 1.83 -22.82 -6.54
N MET A 199 3.14 -22.91 -6.76
CA MET A 199 3.73 -23.38 -8.03
C MET A 199 3.62 -24.92 -8.26
N LEU A 200 2.67 -25.59 -7.60
CA LEU A 200 2.30 -26.98 -7.93
C LEU A 200 1.61 -27.08 -9.29
N ARG A 201 1.04 -25.97 -9.75
CA ARG A 201 0.51 -25.77 -11.10
C ARG A 201 1.10 -24.50 -11.68
N LYS A 202 1.51 -24.58 -12.95
CA LYS A 202 2.02 -23.43 -13.68
C LYS A 202 0.88 -22.41 -13.86
N PRO A 203 1.11 -21.12 -13.57
CA PRO A 203 0.17 -20.07 -13.93
C PRO A 203 -0.09 -20.09 -15.44
N SER A 204 -1.36 -20.00 -15.81
CA SER A 204 -1.79 -19.85 -17.20
C SER A 204 -2.03 -18.38 -17.49
N VAL A 205 -1.60 -17.92 -18.66
CA VAL A 205 -1.77 -16.54 -19.12
C VAL A 205 -2.31 -16.55 -20.55
N THR A 206 -3.30 -15.73 -20.82
CA THR A 206 -3.81 -15.50 -22.17
C THR A 206 -4.31 -14.06 -22.31
N ILE A 207 -4.54 -13.63 -23.55
CA ILE A 207 -5.04 -12.30 -23.88
C ILE A 207 -6.36 -12.45 -24.65
N ASP A 208 -7.36 -11.66 -24.27
CA ASP A 208 -8.67 -11.64 -24.93
C ASP A 208 -8.70 -10.72 -26.18
N SER A 209 -9.83 -10.70 -26.88
CA SER A 209 -10.05 -9.83 -28.05
C SER A 209 -10.00 -8.33 -27.74
N SER A 210 -10.20 -7.93 -26.47
CA SER A 210 -10.08 -6.55 -26.00
C SER A 210 -8.66 -6.21 -25.52
N LEU A 211 -7.69 -7.11 -25.73
CA LEU A 211 -6.31 -7.02 -25.29
C LEU A 211 -6.14 -6.98 -23.76
N ASN A 212 -7.10 -7.49 -23.00
CA ASN A 212 -6.94 -7.69 -21.57
C ASN A 212 -6.08 -8.94 -21.32
N MET A 213 -5.12 -8.82 -20.41
CA MET A 213 -4.35 -9.94 -19.90
C MET A 213 -5.15 -10.67 -18.83
N HIS A 214 -5.31 -11.98 -19.00
CA HIS A 214 -5.90 -12.88 -18.03
C HIS A 214 -4.84 -13.79 -17.44
N VAL A 215 -4.84 -13.93 -16.11
CA VAL A 215 -3.92 -14.79 -15.38
C VAL A 215 -4.71 -15.71 -14.48
N LEU A 216 -4.56 -17.02 -14.66
CA LEU A 216 -5.14 -18.05 -13.79
C LEU A 216 -4.03 -18.78 -13.04
N PHE A 217 -4.13 -18.81 -11.72
CA PHE A 217 -3.09 -19.39 -10.88
C PHE A 217 -3.65 -20.00 -9.61
N MET A 218 -3.00 -21.05 -9.12
CA MET A 218 -3.37 -21.71 -7.87
C MET A 218 -2.88 -20.86 -6.70
N MET A 219 -3.80 -20.35 -5.88
CA MET A 219 -3.48 -19.59 -4.66
C MET A 219 -3.31 -20.50 -3.45
N SER A 220 -4.09 -21.58 -3.41
CA SER A 220 -4.02 -22.66 -2.43
C SER A 220 -4.59 -23.94 -3.04
N PRO A 221 -4.44 -25.12 -2.42
CA PRO A 221 -5.03 -26.35 -2.94
C PRO A 221 -6.56 -26.28 -3.17
N LYS A 222 -7.26 -25.35 -2.51
CA LYS A 222 -8.72 -25.17 -2.61
C LYS A 222 -9.15 -23.98 -3.47
N PHE A 223 -8.24 -23.06 -3.79
CA PHE A 223 -8.59 -21.79 -4.41
C PHE A 223 -7.65 -21.43 -5.54
N TRP A 224 -8.25 -21.03 -6.65
CA TRP A 224 -7.61 -20.47 -7.82
C TRP A 224 -8.00 -19.00 -7.96
N GLY A 225 -7.05 -18.16 -8.37
CA GLY A 225 -7.30 -16.76 -8.69
C GLY A 225 -7.30 -16.56 -10.20
N HIS A 226 -8.33 -15.90 -10.73
CA HIS A 226 -8.38 -15.38 -12.10
C HIS A 226 -8.29 -13.86 -12.04
N ALA A 227 -7.12 -13.33 -12.37
CA ALA A 227 -6.86 -11.90 -12.42
C ALA A 227 -6.99 -11.36 -13.85
N THR A 228 -7.50 -10.14 -14.00
CA THR A 228 -7.65 -9.47 -15.30
C THR A 228 -7.03 -8.07 -15.26
N ILE A 229 -6.22 -7.76 -16.27
CA ILE A 229 -5.51 -6.49 -16.42
C ILE A 229 -5.84 -5.89 -17.79
N ALA A 230 -6.28 -4.64 -17.81
CA ALA A 230 -6.58 -3.92 -19.02
C ALA A 230 -5.30 -3.52 -19.79
N PRO A 231 -5.39 -3.21 -21.10
CA PRO A 231 -4.21 -2.90 -21.93
C PRO A 231 -3.55 -1.55 -21.58
N ASP A 232 -4.23 -0.69 -20.82
CA ASP A 232 -3.69 0.51 -20.20
C ASP A 232 -3.00 0.25 -18.84
N GLY A 233 -3.01 -1.01 -18.39
CA GLY A 233 -2.40 -1.48 -17.16
C GLY A 233 -3.33 -1.46 -15.95
N ARG A 234 -4.58 -0.99 -16.07
CA ARG A 234 -5.51 -1.00 -14.93
C ARG A 234 -5.83 -2.43 -14.51
N PHE A 235 -5.71 -2.71 -13.22
CA PHE A 235 -6.19 -3.97 -12.64
C PHE A 235 -7.72 -3.97 -12.58
N LEU A 236 -8.36 -4.84 -13.36
CA LEU A 236 -9.82 -4.96 -13.41
C LEU A 236 -10.39 -5.79 -12.26
N GLY A 237 -9.54 -6.55 -11.57
CA GLY A 237 -9.89 -7.32 -10.39
C GLY A 237 -9.39 -8.74 -10.46
N ARG A 238 -9.74 -9.50 -9.42
CA ARG A 238 -9.45 -10.92 -9.31
C ARG A 238 -10.66 -11.66 -8.76
N GLU A 239 -11.10 -12.64 -9.52
CA GLU A 239 -12.13 -13.60 -9.12
C GLU A 239 -11.47 -14.83 -8.49
N LEU A 240 -12.20 -15.50 -7.59
CA LEU A 240 -11.75 -16.70 -6.91
C LEU A 240 -12.58 -17.89 -7.37
N TYR A 241 -11.93 -19.02 -7.63
CA TYR A 241 -12.58 -20.23 -8.08
C TYR A 241 -12.21 -21.42 -7.20
N GLN A 242 -13.18 -22.29 -6.93
CA GLN A 242 -12.95 -23.61 -6.34
C GLN A 242 -12.95 -24.67 -7.45
N PRO A 243 -12.02 -25.63 -7.46
CA PRO A 243 -11.98 -26.69 -8.48
C PRO A 243 -13.25 -27.55 -8.41
N ALA A 244 -13.79 -27.94 -9.58
CA ALA A 244 -14.99 -28.75 -9.70
C ALA A 244 -14.75 -29.94 -10.65
N GLY A 245 -14.24 -31.04 -10.08
CA GLY A 245 -13.90 -32.26 -10.84
C GLY A 245 -12.57 -32.20 -11.60
N GLY A 246 -11.86 -31.07 -11.57
CA GLY A 246 -10.55 -30.89 -12.19
C GLY A 246 -9.94 -29.53 -11.85
N ASP A 247 -8.71 -29.32 -12.32
CA ASP A 247 -8.05 -28.02 -12.22
C ASP A 247 -8.73 -27.00 -13.14
N PRO A 248 -9.08 -25.79 -12.65
CA PRO A 248 -9.61 -24.75 -13.49
C PRO A 248 -8.64 -24.38 -14.63
N VAL A 249 -9.20 -24.05 -15.79
CA VAL A 249 -8.43 -23.66 -16.99
C VAL A 249 -9.03 -22.41 -17.63
N LEU A 250 -8.17 -21.61 -18.29
CA LEU A 250 -8.62 -20.52 -19.14
C LEU A 250 -9.02 -21.08 -20.51
N ALA A 251 -10.22 -20.73 -20.97
CA ALA A 251 -10.72 -21.08 -22.28
C ALA A 251 -11.18 -19.84 -23.05
N GLN A 252 -10.80 -19.76 -24.32
CA GLN A 252 -11.26 -18.74 -25.24
C GLN A 252 -12.62 -19.12 -25.80
N MET A 253 -13.56 -18.19 -25.72
CA MET A 253 -14.92 -18.32 -26.22
C MET A 253 -14.99 -17.87 -27.68
N THR A 254 -16.09 -18.18 -28.36
CA THR A 254 -16.30 -17.83 -29.77
C THR A 254 -16.34 -16.32 -30.03
N ASP A 255 -16.73 -15.52 -29.03
CA ASP A 255 -16.73 -14.06 -29.06
C ASP A 255 -15.34 -13.45 -28.76
N GLY A 256 -14.31 -14.28 -28.54
CA GLY A 256 -12.96 -13.87 -28.21
C GLY A 256 -12.77 -13.48 -26.74
N SER A 257 -13.79 -13.60 -25.90
CA SER A 257 -13.66 -13.46 -24.45
C SER A 257 -12.97 -14.67 -23.83
N ILE A 258 -12.38 -14.48 -22.66
CA ILE A 258 -11.73 -15.55 -21.89
C ILE A 258 -12.57 -15.82 -20.65
N LYS A 259 -12.88 -17.10 -20.41
CA LYS A 259 -13.55 -17.55 -19.18
C LYS A 259 -12.78 -18.67 -18.51
N THR A 260 -13.00 -18.81 -17.20
CA THR A 260 -12.50 -19.93 -16.42
C THR A 260 -13.49 -21.10 -16.51
N LEU A 261 -13.01 -22.27 -16.95
CA LEU A 261 -13.75 -23.54 -16.97
C LEU A 261 -13.22 -24.47 -15.88
N GLY A 262 -14.02 -25.45 -15.46
CA GLY A 262 -13.61 -26.45 -14.45
C GLY A 262 -13.54 -25.92 -13.01
N GLY A 263 -14.00 -24.69 -12.77
CA GLY A 263 -14.08 -24.08 -11.44
C GLY A 263 -15.45 -23.46 -11.16
N ILE A 264 -15.85 -23.48 -9.89
CA ILE A 264 -17.03 -22.79 -9.37
C ILE A 264 -16.57 -21.44 -8.81
N LEU A 265 -17.19 -20.35 -9.28
CA LEU A 265 -16.92 -19.01 -8.78
C LEU A 265 -17.26 -18.94 -7.28
N TYR A 266 -16.29 -18.51 -6.48
CA TYR A 266 -16.42 -18.37 -5.04
C TYR A 266 -16.94 -16.98 -4.68
N ASP A 267 -18.18 -16.92 -4.19
CA ASP A 267 -18.74 -15.70 -3.62
C ASP A 267 -18.29 -15.54 -2.16
N ARG A 268 -17.40 -14.57 -1.95
CA ARG A 268 -16.88 -14.24 -0.63
C ARG A 268 -17.96 -13.73 0.33
N LYS A 269 -18.96 -12.98 -0.16
CA LYS A 269 -20.03 -12.42 0.69
C LYS A 269 -20.92 -13.54 1.22
N ALA A 270 -21.38 -14.41 0.32
CA ALA A 270 -22.17 -15.58 0.70
C ALA A 270 -21.42 -16.49 1.70
N ALA A 271 -20.11 -16.66 1.53
CA ALA A 271 -19.31 -17.46 2.46
C ALA A 271 -19.09 -16.79 3.83
N GLU A 272 -18.94 -15.46 3.88
CA GLU A 272 -18.87 -14.72 5.15
C GLU A 272 -20.21 -14.75 5.89
N GLU A 273 -21.34 -14.69 5.17
CA GLU A 273 -22.70 -14.84 5.73
C GLU A 273 -22.95 -16.26 6.24
N ALA A 274 -22.60 -17.30 5.47
CA ALA A 274 -22.70 -18.69 5.90
C ALA A 274 -21.83 -18.97 7.15
N ARG A 275 -20.63 -18.39 7.22
CA ARG A 275 -19.76 -18.49 8.41
C ARG A 275 -20.35 -17.78 9.63
N LYS A 276 -21.07 -16.66 9.46
CA LYS A 276 -21.81 -16.00 10.54
C LYS A 276 -23.05 -16.79 10.95
N ALA A 277 -23.71 -17.48 10.02
CA ALA A 277 -24.88 -18.32 10.26
C ALA A 277 -24.53 -19.67 10.91
N THR A 278 -23.29 -20.14 10.76
CA THR A 278 -22.82 -21.37 11.41
C THR A 278 -22.63 -21.10 12.91
N ARG A 279 -23.48 -21.70 13.76
CA ARG A 279 -23.33 -21.66 15.22
C ARG A 279 -21.94 -22.16 15.61
N LYS A 280 -21.29 -21.47 16.54
CA LYS A 280 -20.01 -21.93 17.10
C LYS A 280 -20.28 -23.14 17.98
N ALA A 281 -19.32 -24.06 18.09
CA ALA A 281 -19.42 -25.18 19.04
C ALA A 281 -19.55 -24.72 20.52
N SER A 282 -19.24 -23.45 20.81
CA SER A 282 -19.46 -22.78 22.10
C SER A 282 -20.90 -22.29 22.33
N ASP A 283 -21.74 -22.30 21.30
CA ASP A 283 -23.14 -21.89 21.42
C ASP A 283 -23.89 -23.01 22.12
N ARG A 284 -23.93 -22.92 23.46
CA ARG A 284 -24.63 -23.88 24.32
C ARG A 284 -26.09 -24.00 23.86
N PRO A 285 -26.60 -25.22 23.64
CA PRO A 285 -28.02 -25.42 23.42
C PRO A 285 -28.84 -24.88 24.60
N ALA A 286 -29.97 -24.22 24.32
CA ALA A 286 -30.93 -23.80 25.34
C ALA A 286 -31.78 -25.02 25.77
N PHE A 287 -31.23 -25.87 26.63
CA PHE A 287 -31.93 -26.91 27.39
C PHE A 287 -31.06 -27.22 28.61
N LEU A 288 -31.50 -27.38 29.86
CA LEU A 288 -32.79 -27.51 30.53
C LEU A 288 -32.67 -26.84 31.91
N TYR A 289 -33.64 -26.05 32.32
CA TYR A 289 -34.15 -25.99 33.70
C TYR A 289 -35.61 -25.50 33.59
N GLU A 290 -36.54 -26.45 33.49
CA GLU A 290 -37.88 -26.26 34.04
C GLU A 290 -37.83 -26.55 35.55
#